data_AF-A0A9E3U3I0-F1
#
_entry.id   AF-A0A9E3U3I0-F1
#
_cell.length_a   1.000
_cell.length_b   1.000
_cell.length_c   1.000
_cell.angle_alpha   90.00
_cell.angle_beta   90.00
_cell.angle_gamma   90.00
#
_symmetry.space_group_name_H-M   'P 1'
#
loop_
_entity.id
_entity.type
_entity.pdbx_description
1 polymer ?
#
loop_
_entity_poly.entity_id
_entity_poly.type
_entity_poly.pdbx_seq_one_letter_code
_entity_poly.pdbx_strand_id
1 'polypeptide(L)'
;GILPFALDEETWNDMLAGGGTDDWTWNTESQAIECGADGVREVNLYPQGTGSPGNRGTVDIGSNNNSTADIARQILHGASPEDMAHHGGVLELDENGELFLNGDTGISAGVKDELEAIKGEPKVIPIFRTVVGPGNNATYTIVAFAGVRIMEVKLTGKMSAKRVIIQPANMVLRGAIPGTESVQTSQFVYSPVWLVR
;
A
#
# COMPACT_ATOMS: atom_id res chain seq x y z
N GLY A 1 -2.10 9.42 -3.75
CA GLY A 1 -3.37 8.78 -3.38
C GLY A 1 -3.08 7.48 -2.66
N ILE A 2 -4.12 6.81 -2.16
CA ILE A 2 -4.02 5.45 -1.65
C ILE A 2 -3.94 4.46 -2.81
N LEU A 3 -3.10 3.44 -2.69
CA LEU A 3 -3.06 2.29 -3.59
C LEU A 3 -3.93 1.17 -3.03
N PRO A 4 -4.64 0.43 -3.89
CA PRO A 4 -5.46 -0.70 -3.46
C PRO A 4 -4.62 -1.94 -3.15
N PHE A 5 -3.45 -1.83 -2.52
CA PHE A 5 -2.58 -2.98 -2.20
C PHE A 5 -2.27 -3.03 -0.72
N ALA A 6 -2.56 -4.17 -0.08
CA ALA A 6 -2.36 -4.33 1.34
C ALA A 6 -1.10 -5.14 1.69
N LEU A 7 -0.34 -4.67 2.67
CA LEU A 7 0.83 -5.34 3.25
C LEU A 7 0.51 -5.82 4.67
N ASP A 8 1.03 -6.98 5.06
CA ASP A 8 0.83 -7.48 6.42
C ASP A 8 1.63 -6.67 7.46
N GLU A 9 1.01 -6.47 8.62
CA GLU A 9 1.56 -5.74 9.77
C GLU A 9 2.91 -6.32 10.25
N GLU A 10 3.07 -7.64 10.20
CA GLU A 10 4.30 -8.32 10.62
C GLU A 10 5.49 -7.92 9.75
N THR A 11 5.34 -7.98 8.43
CA THR A 11 6.40 -7.61 7.48
C THR A 11 6.73 -6.12 7.53
N TRP A 12 5.71 -5.28 7.71
CA TRP A 12 5.93 -3.85 7.88
C TRP A 12 6.76 -3.56 9.14
N ASN A 13 6.40 -4.17 10.27
CA ASN A 13 7.11 -3.99 11.52
C ASN A 13 8.53 -4.60 11.49
N ASP A 14 8.72 -5.76 10.87
CA ASP A 14 10.03 -6.38 10.68
C ASP A 14 10.98 -5.48 9.87
N MET A 15 10.49 -4.88 8.78
CA MET A 15 11.25 -3.93 7.98
C MET A 15 11.73 -2.73 8.82
N LEU A 16 10.86 -2.17 9.66
CA LEU A 16 11.21 -1.05 10.53
C LEU A 16 12.16 -1.46 11.66
N ALA A 17 12.11 -2.71 12.10
CA ALA A 17 13.05 -3.28 13.06
C ALA A 17 14.43 -3.62 12.45
N GLY A 18 14.60 -3.43 11.12
CA GLY A 18 15.85 -3.63 10.40
C GLY A 18 15.88 -4.88 9.52
N GLY A 19 14.78 -5.62 9.41
CA GLY A 19 14.55 -6.67 8.42
C GLY A 19 14.40 -6.12 6.99
N GLY A 20 14.10 -6.99 6.03
CA GLY A 20 14.01 -6.63 4.61
C GLY A 20 15.37 -6.51 3.90
N THR A 21 15.35 -5.93 2.69
CA THR A 21 16.55 -5.66 1.86
C THR A 21 16.93 -4.17 1.92
N ASP A 22 18.03 -3.80 1.27
CA ASP A 22 18.53 -2.42 1.13
C ASP A 22 19.38 -2.39 -0.15
N ASP A 23 18.70 -2.64 -1.27
CA ASP A 23 19.30 -2.83 -2.59
C ASP A 23 19.00 -1.63 -3.54
N TRP A 24 18.14 -0.70 -3.12
CA TRP A 24 17.63 0.42 -3.89
C TRP A 24 17.79 1.74 -3.13
N THR A 25 18.11 2.77 -3.90
CA THR A 25 18.26 4.13 -3.39
C THR A 25 17.27 5.05 -4.07
N TRP A 26 16.59 5.90 -3.30
CA TRP A 26 15.91 7.07 -3.87
C TRP A 26 16.82 8.30 -3.84
N ASN A 27 17.29 8.71 -5.01
CA ASN A 27 18.07 9.95 -5.13
C ASN A 27 17.11 11.15 -5.15
N THR A 28 17.12 11.93 -4.08
CA THR A 28 16.24 13.10 -3.92
C THR A 28 16.60 14.26 -4.84
N GLU A 29 17.85 14.36 -5.30
CA GLU A 29 18.31 15.42 -6.20
C GLU A 29 17.92 15.15 -7.64
N SER A 30 18.15 13.92 -8.12
CA SER A 30 17.82 13.51 -9.48
C SER A 30 16.37 13.04 -9.63
N GLN A 31 15.65 12.86 -8.52
CA GLN A 31 14.32 12.25 -8.45
C GLN A 31 14.27 10.91 -9.19
N ALA A 32 15.34 10.10 -9.04
CA ALA A 32 15.51 8.84 -9.73
C ALA A 32 15.75 7.70 -8.74
N ILE A 33 15.39 6.50 -9.17
CA ILE A 33 15.69 5.27 -8.46
C ILE A 33 17.01 4.74 -8.98
N GLU A 34 17.92 4.42 -8.07
CA GLU A 34 19.24 3.88 -8.36
C GLU A 34 19.41 2.54 -7.64
N CYS A 35 20.23 1.66 -8.20
CA CYS A 35 20.61 0.43 -7.51
C CYS A 35 21.71 0.76 -6.48
N GLY A 36 21.55 0.31 -5.24
CA GLY A 36 22.49 0.52 -4.15
C GLY A 36 21.78 0.78 -2.83
N ALA A 37 22.47 0.53 -1.73
CA ALA A 37 21.95 0.73 -0.38
C ALA A 37 21.89 2.22 -0.01
N ASP A 38 20.77 2.67 0.55
CA ASP A 38 20.62 4.02 1.13
C ASP A 38 20.37 4.00 2.66
N GLY A 39 20.36 2.80 3.26
CA GLY A 39 20.12 2.61 4.68
C GLY A 39 18.65 2.59 5.07
N VAL A 40 17.74 2.70 4.11
CA VAL A 40 16.30 2.54 4.30
C VAL A 40 15.91 1.16 3.77
N ARG A 41 15.29 0.37 4.64
CA ARG A 41 14.90 -1.00 4.31
C ARG A 41 13.76 -1.05 3.30
N GLU A 42 13.75 -2.09 2.49
CA GLU A 42 12.70 -2.39 1.53
C GLU A 42 12.06 -3.75 1.78
N VAL A 43 10.81 -3.88 1.33
CA VAL A 43 10.08 -5.15 1.32
C VAL A 43 9.38 -5.37 0.00
N ASN A 44 9.10 -6.64 -0.26
CA ASN A 44 8.35 -7.05 -1.44
C ASN A 44 6.85 -7.06 -1.17
N LEU A 45 6.12 -6.18 -1.83
CA LEU A 45 4.65 -6.16 -1.79
C LEU A 45 4.04 -7.32 -2.60
N TYR A 46 4.77 -7.88 -3.56
CA TYR A 46 4.30 -9.03 -4.33
C TYR A 46 4.35 -10.31 -3.48
N PRO A 47 3.28 -11.13 -3.50
CA PRO A 47 3.24 -12.38 -2.76
C PRO A 47 4.28 -13.39 -3.27
N GLN A 48 5.32 -13.63 -2.48
CA GLN A 48 6.33 -14.68 -2.73
C GLN A 48 6.09 -15.83 -1.74
N GLY A 49 6.01 -17.06 -2.27
CA GLY A 49 5.49 -18.30 -1.68
C GLY A 49 5.94 -18.80 -0.29
N THR A 50 6.47 -17.99 0.62
CA THR A 50 6.82 -18.39 1.99
C THR A 50 6.17 -17.52 3.09
N GLY A 51 5.50 -18.16 4.07
CA GLY A 51 5.11 -17.53 5.36
C GLY A 51 3.64 -17.12 5.49
N SER A 52 3.14 -16.26 4.60
CA SER A 52 1.70 -16.00 4.37
C SER A 52 1.48 -15.45 2.96
N PRO A 53 1.92 -16.18 1.91
CA PRO A 53 2.09 -15.63 0.57
C PRO A 53 0.75 -15.33 -0.09
N GLY A 54 -0.28 -16.10 0.21
CA GLY A 54 -1.60 -15.94 -0.41
C GLY A 54 -2.37 -14.73 0.10
N ASN A 55 -1.87 -14.00 1.11
CA ASN A 55 -2.65 -13.03 1.84
C ASN A 55 -2.32 -11.59 1.45
N ARG A 56 -1.15 -11.30 0.86
CA ARG A 56 -0.90 -9.98 0.25
C ARG A 56 -1.72 -9.85 -1.01
N GLY A 57 -2.41 -8.74 -1.16
CA GLY A 57 -3.46 -8.68 -2.15
C GLY A 57 -3.93 -7.29 -2.46
N THR A 58 -4.92 -7.27 -3.32
CA THR A 58 -5.61 -6.06 -3.73
C THR A 58 -6.82 -5.88 -2.83
N VAL A 59 -7.02 -4.70 -2.26
CA VAL A 59 -8.22 -4.38 -1.49
C VAL A 59 -9.18 -3.55 -2.32
N ASP A 60 -10.47 -3.79 -2.14
CA ASP A 60 -11.55 -3.12 -2.87
C ASP A 60 -11.80 -1.74 -2.27
N ILE A 61 -11.18 -0.73 -2.88
CA ILE A 61 -11.48 0.67 -2.59
C ILE A 61 -12.48 1.13 -3.65
N GLY A 62 -13.76 0.82 -3.49
CA GLY A 62 -14.82 1.16 -4.44
C GLY A 62 -15.89 0.09 -4.53
N SER A 63 -16.43 -0.14 -5.72
CA SER A 63 -17.34 -1.27 -5.92
C SER A 63 -16.62 -2.60 -5.66
N ASN A 64 -17.32 -3.63 -5.18
CA ASN A 64 -16.81 -5.00 -4.95
C ASN A 64 -16.41 -5.76 -6.23
N ASN A 65 -16.11 -5.03 -7.31
CA ASN A 65 -15.60 -5.55 -8.55
C ASN A 65 -14.12 -5.19 -8.63
N ASN A 66 -13.25 -6.16 -8.40
CA ASN A 66 -11.82 -5.98 -8.53
C ASN A 66 -11.38 -6.07 -10.01
N SER A 67 -12.00 -5.25 -10.86
CA SER A 67 -11.66 -5.17 -12.27
C SER A 67 -10.25 -4.61 -12.42
N THR A 68 -9.42 -5.24 -13.25
CA THR A 68 -8.07 -4.76 -13.56
C THR A 68 -8.08 -3.29 -14.02
N ALA A 69 -9.13 -2.85 -14.73
CA ALA A 69 -9.26 -1.46 -15.17
C ALA A 69 -9.47 -0.47 -14.00
N ASP A 70 -10.22 -0.87 -12.97
CA ASP A 70 -10.48 -0.02 -11.80
C ASP A 70 -9.22 0.07 -10.93
N ILE A 71 -8.55 -1.06 -10.69
CA ILE A 71 -7.26 -1.10 -10.00
C ILE A 71 -6.23 -0.23 -10.74
N ALA A 72 -6.11 -0.38 -12.06
CA ALA A 72 -5.20 0.41 -12.90
C ALA A 72 -5.45 1.92 -12.75
N ARG A 73 -6.72 2.35 -12.85
CA ARG A 73 -7.11 3.75 -12.63
C ARG A 73 -6.74 4.21 -11.22
N GLN A 74 -7.01 3.42 -10.19
CA GLN A 74 -6.70 3.79 -8.81
C GLN A 74 -5.20 3.90 -8.55
N ILE A 75 -4.38 3.08 -9.19
CA ILE A 75 -2.91 3.20 -9.12
C ILE A 75 -2.46 4.56 -9.68
N LEU A 76 -2.96 4.91 -10.87
CA LEU A 76 -2.57 6.14 -11.57
C LEU A 76 -3.13 7.40 -10.92
N HIS A 77 -4.39 7.37 -10.50
CA HIS A 77 -5.16 8.57 -10.14
C HIS A 77 -5.62 8.60 -8.68
N GLY A 78 -5.45 7.50 -7.95
CA GLY A 78 -6.04 7.29 -6.62
C GLY A 78 -7.52 6.92 -6.70
N ALA A 79 -8.07 6.59 -5.53
CA ALA A 79 -9.50 6.38 -5.35
C ALA A 79 -10.30 7.67 -5.60
N SER A 80 -11.39 7.56 -6.36
CA SER A 80 -12.28 8.66 -6.69
C SER A 80 -13.32 8.89 -5.59
N PRO A 81 -14.06 10.01 -5.61
CA PRO A 81 -15.19 10.21 -4.69
C PRO A 81 -16.26 9.11 -4.79
N GLU A 82 -16.49 8.57 -5.99
CA GLU A 82 -17.42 7.46 -6.22
C GLU A 82 -16.92 6.16 -5.58
N ASP A 83 -15.60 5.90 -5.62
CA ASP A 83 -15.00 4.79 -4.90
C ASP A 83 -15.23 4.95 -3.39
N MET A 84 -14.97 6.15 -2.87
CA MET A 84 -15.14 6.47 -1.45
C MET A 84 -16.60 6.36 -1.01
N ALA A 85 -17.56 6.69 -1.87
CA ALA A 85 -18.99 6.62 -1.56
C ALA A 85 -19.47 5.20 -1.21
N HIS A 86 -18.81 4.17 -1.75
CA HIS A 86 -19.08 2.77 -1.38
C HIS A 86 -18.71 2.45 0.08
N HIS A 87 -17.83 3.25 0.65
CA HIS A 87 -17.34 3.16 2.04
C HIS A 87 -17.92 4.27 2.93
N GLY A 88 -19.05 4.88 2.54
CA GLY A 88 -19.66 5.98 3.30
C GLY A 88 -18.96 7.33 3.13
N GLY A 89 -18.06 7.44 2.15
CA GLY A 89 -17.34 8.67 1.80
C GLY A 89 -15.97 8.81 2.46
N VAL A 90 -15.60 7.88 3.34
CA VAL A 90 -14.34 7.91 4.11
C VAL A 90 -13.74 6.52 4.24
N LEU A 91 -12.41 6.45 4.38
CA LEU A 91 -11.70 5.24 4.83
C LEU A 91 -11.14 5.55 6.21
N GLU A 92 -11.92 5.24 7.23
CA GLU A 92 -11.63 5.55 8.62
C GLU A 92 -11.57 4.25 9.43
N LEU A 93 -10.60 4.18 10.34
CA LEU A 93 -10.53 3.08 11.31
C LEU A 93 -11.66 3.28 12.34
N ASP A 94 -12.33 2.20 12.72
CA ASP A 94 -13.41 2.23 13.70
C ASP A 94 -12.89 2.48 15.13
N GLU A 95 -13.79 2.41 16.11
CA GLU A 95 -13.47 2.59 17.54
C GLU A 95 -12.44 1.57 18.07
N ASN A 96 -12.24 0.44 17.39
CA ASN A 96 -11.23 -0.57 17.71
C ASN A 96 -9.91 -0.35 16.97
N GLY A 97 -9.83 0.68 16.13
CA GLY A 97 -8.69 0.93 15.25
C GLY A 97 -8.66 -0.01 14.05
N GLU A 98 -9.82 -0.51 13.59
CA GLU A 98 -9.92 -1.48 12.50
C GLU A 98 -10.81 -0.96 11.35
N LEU A 99 -10.45 -1.30 10.12
CA LEU A 99 -11.26 -1.06 8.92
C LEU A 99 -11.33 -2.37 8.12
N PHE A 100 -12.56 -2.83 7.87
CA PHE A 100 -12.78 -4.06 7.10
C PHE A 100 -12.93 -3.72 5.62
N LEU A 101 -11.99 -4.20 4.80
CA LEU A 101 -12.06 -4.08 3.35
C LEU A 101 -12.18 -5.46 2.72
N ASN A 102 -13.07 -5.61 1.75
CA ASN A 102 -13.03 -6.76 0.87
C ASN A 102 -11.81 -6.65 -0.05
N GLY A 103 -11.41 -7.77 -0.64
CA GLY A 103 -10.36 -7.76 -1.62
C GLY A 103 -10.16 -9.11 -2.27
N ASP A 104 -9.14 -9.15 -3.11
CA ASP A 104 -8.65 -10.34 -3.76
C ASP A 104 -7.23 -10.66 -3.30
N THR A 105 -6.97 -11.95 -3.23
CA THR A 105 -5.62 -12.44 -2.99
C THR A 105 -4.76 -12.25 -4.25
N GLY A 106 -3.62 -11.57 -4.08
CA GLY A 106 -2.62 -11.36 -5.13
C GLY A 106 -2.66 -10.03 -5.88
N ILE A 107 -1.66 -9.86 -6.75
CA ILE A 107 -1.46 -8.68 -7.58
C ILE A 107 -1.40 -9.13 -9.04
N SER A 108 -2.31 -8.61 -9.87
CA SER A 108 -2.39 -8.96 -11.30
C SER A 108 -1.16 -8.45 -12.05
N ALA A 109 -0.66 -9.23 -13.02
CA ALA A 109 0.34 -8.74 -13.96
C ALA A 109 -0.23 -7.68 -14.92
N GLY A 110 -1.56 -7.57 -15.02
CA GLY A 110 -2.26 -6.61 -15.88
C GLY A 110 -2.13 -5.15 -15.44
N VAL A 111 -1.68 -4.89 -14.22
CA VAL A 111 -1.45 -3.51 -13.70
C VAL A 111 0.04 -3.13 -13.67
N LYS A 112 0.88 -3.88 -14.39
CA LYS A 112 2.33 -3.68 -14.38
C LYS A 112 2.71 -2.29 -14.88
N ASP A 113 2.11 -1.85 -15.98
CA ASP A 113 2.54 -0.62 -16.64
C ASP A 113 2.13 0.61 -15.81
N GLU A 114 1.01 0.53 -15.08
CA GLU A 114 0.58 1.54 -14.12
C GLU A 114 1.50 1.59 -12.90
N LEU A 115 1.89 0.44 -12.36
CA LEU A 115 2.87 0.38 -11.26
C LEU A 115 4.22 0.95 -11.67
N GLU A 116 4.69 0.65 -12.89
CA GLU A 116 5.93 1.22 -13.43
C GLU A 116 5.82 2.74 -13.62
N ALA A 117 4.65 3.23 -14.05
CA ALA A 117 4.43 4.65 -14.28
C ALA A 117 4.51 5.49 -12.99
N ILE A 118 4.17 4.92 -11.83
CA ILE A 118 4.19 5.62 -10.54
C ILE A 118 5.46 5.34 -9.71
N LYS A 119 6.47 4.69 -10.27
CA LYS A 119 7.74 4.44 -9.57
C LYS A 119 8.34 5.76 -9.10
N GLY A 120 8.87 5.77 -7.88
CA GLY A 120 9.43 6.98 -7.28
C GLY A 120 8.40 7.91 -6.64
N GLU A 121 7.12 7.79 -6.98
CA GLU A 121 6.07 8.60 -6.38
C GLU A 121 5.67 8.06 -5.00
N PRO A 122 5.63 8.91 -3.96
CA PRO A 122 5.05 8.52 -2.67
C PRO A 122 3.54 8.25 -2.81
N LYS A 123 3.10 7.13 -2.25
CA LYS A 123 1.69 6.71 -2.17
C LYS A 123 1.40 6.20 -0.76
N VAL A 124 0.12 5.99 -0.47
CA VAL A 124 -0.33 5.36 0.79
C VAL A 124 -0.76 3.92 0.50
N ILE A 125 -0.42 2.98 1.36
CA ILE A 125 -0.95 1.61 1.34
C ILE A 125 -1.65 1.28 2.67
N PRO A 126 -2.71 0.47 2.65
CA PRO A 126 -3.27 -0.13 3.85
C PRO A 126 -2.34 -1.21 4.42
N ILE A 127 -2.26 -1.27 5.75
CA ILE A 127 -1.57 -2.32 6.51
C ILE A 127 -2.63 -3.19 7.18
N PHE A 128 -2.58 -4.50 6.94
CA PHE A 128 -3.57 -5.44 7.47
C PHE A 128 -2.97 -6.36 8.54
N ARG A 129 -3.78 -6.73 9.53
CA ARG A 129 -3.39 -7.69 10.57
C ARG A 129 -3.88 -9.09 10.25
N THR A 130 -5.11 -9.21 9.78
CA THR A 130 -5.72 -10.51 9.44
C THR A 130 -6.41 -10.43 8.09
N VAL A 131 -6.48 -11.57 7.42
CA VAL A 131 -7.34 -11.77 6.27
C VAL A 131 -8.10 -13.08 6.46
N VAL A 132 -9.40 -13.06 6.18
CA VAL A 132 -10.28 -14.23 6.33
C VAL A 132 -11.01 -14.45 5.01
N GLY A 133 -11.12 -15.71 4.59
CA GLY A 133 -11.79 -16.08 3.34
C GLY A 133 -10.84 -16.12 2.12
N PRO A 134 -11.12 -16.96 1.12
CA PRO A 134 -10.28 -17.07 -0.08
C PRO A 134 -10.78 -16.20 -1.25
N GLY A 135 -9.83 -15.73 -2.09
CA GLY A 135 -10.12 -15.04 -3.35
C GLY A 135 -10.96 -13.78 -3.15
N ASN A 136 -11.95 -13.55 -4.01
CA ASN A 136 -12.84 -12.38 -3.98
C ASN A 136 -13.82 -12.33 -2.80
N ASN A 137 -13.69 -13.26 -1.84
CA ASN A 137 -14.40 -13.21 -0.55
C ASN A 137 -13.41 -13.00 0.61
N ALA A 138 -12.18 -12.58 0.32
CA ALA A 138 -11.21 -12.26 1.35
C ALA A 138 -11.60 -10.92 1.99
N THR A 139 -11.75 -10.92 3.31
CA THR A 139 -11.95 -9.71 4.09
C THR A 139 -10.67 -9.43 4.87
N TYR A 140 -10.10 -8.27 4.60
CA TYR A 140 -8.90 -7.72 5.23
C TYR A 140 -9.28 -6.85 6.42
N THR A 141 -8.65 -7.10 7.56
CA THR A 141 -8.71 -6.21 8.73
C THR A 141 -7.55 -5.24 8.65
N ILE A 142 -7.81 -4.04 8.14
CA ILE A 142 -6.86 -2.94 8.05
C ILE A 142 -6.73 -2.27 9.41
N VAL A 143 -5.50 -2.03 9.85
CA VAL A 143 -5.21 -1.51 11.20
C VAL A 143 -4.36 -0.25 11.19
N ALA A 144 -3.77 0.06 10.03
CA ALA A 144 -2.96 1.26 9.83
C ALA A 144 -2.85 1.60 8.34
N PHE A 145 -2.36 2.81 8.06
CA PHE A 145 -1.93 3.24 6.74
C PHE A 145 -0.46 3.61 6.76
N ALA A 146 0.25 3.27 5.69
CA ALA A 146 1.68 3.52 5.55
C ALA A 146 2.00 4.32 4.29
N GLY A 147 2.85 5.34 4.42
CA GLY A 147 3.46 6.05 3.31
C GLY A 147 4.61 5.25 2.71
N VAL A 148 4.55 4.97 1.41
CA VAL A 148 5.54 4.14 0.70
C VAL A 148 5.86 4.71 -0.68
N ARG A 149 6.99 4.30 -1.22
CA ARG A 149 7.41 4.54 -2.60
C ARG A 149 7.72 3.22 -3.27
N ILE A 150 7.34 3.08 -4.53
CA ILE A 150 7.70 1.92 -5.35
C ILE A 150 9.10 2.13 -5.94
N MET A 151 10.00 1.20 -5.63
CA MET A 151 11.39 1.20 -6.06
C MET A 151 11.60 0.31 -7.29
N GLU A 152 10.97 -0.86 -7.30
CA GLU A 152 11.10 -1.78 -8.43
C GLU A 152 9.79 -2.49 -8.72
N VAL A 153 9.48 -2.66 -10.00
CA VAL A 153 8.35 -3.46 -10.47
C VAL A 153 8.89 -4.52 -11.43
N LYS A 154 8.57 -5.78 -11.15
CA LYS A 154 8.85 -6.89 -12.03
C LYS A 154 7.74 -7.92 -11.89
N LEU A 155 6.78 -7.90 -12.81
CA LEU A 155 5.61 -8.80 -12.78
C LEU A 155 5.63 -9.88 -13.87
N THR A 156 6.71 -9.95 -14.65
CA THR A 156 6.91 -10.94 -15.72
C THR A 156 8.03 -11.93 -15.37
N GLY A 157 8.00 -13.10 -16.03
CA GLY A 157 8.96 -14.18 -15.80
C GLY A 157 8.53 -15.18 -14.71
N LYS A 158 9.50 -15.93 -14.17
CA LYS A 158 9.27 -16.94 -13.14
C LYS A 158 8.68 -16.30 -11.88
N MET A 159 7.77 -17.00 -11.20
CA MET A 159 7.13 -16.51 -9.97
C MET A 159 8.13 -16.07 -8.90
N SER A 160 9.24 -16.80 -8.73
CA SER A 160 10.30 -16.43 -7.78
C SER A 160 11.06 -15.15 -8.16
N ALA A 161 10.97 -14.71 -9.41
CA ALA A 161 11.59 -13.47 -9.86
C ALA A 161 10.63 -12.27 -9.80
N LYS A 162 9.32 -12.52 -9.65
CA LYS A 162 8.33 -11.45 -9.59
C LYS A 162 8.40 -10.71 -8.27
N ARG A 163 8.36 -9.38 -8.33
CA ARG A 163 8.48 -8.51 -7.17
C ARG A 163 7.91 -7.14 -7.45
N VAL A 164 7.41 -6.51 -6.40
CA VAL A 164 7.10 -5.09 -6.34
C VAL A 164 7.79 -4.61 -5.07
N ILE A 165 8.96 -4.01 -5.21
CA ILE A 165 9.78 -3.58 -4.07
C ILE A 165 9.34 -2.18 -3.67
N ILE A 166 9.04 -2.02 -2.38
CA ILE A 166 8.60 -0.77 -1.78
C ILE A 166 9.52 -0.37 -0.64
N GLN A 167 9.65 0.94 -0.43
CA GLN A 167 10.43 1.56 0.62
C GLN A 167 9.53 2.58 1.37
N PRO A 168 9.67 2.76 2.69
CA PRO A 168 8.98 3.82 3.42
C PRO A 168 9.24 5.20 2.80
N ALA A 169 8.20 5.99 2.63
CA ALA A 169 8.32 7.35 2.10
C ALA A 169 7.27 8.26 2.71
N ASN A 170 7.70 9.45 3.14
CA ASN A 170 6.78 10.46 3.66
C ASN A 170 5.81 10.89 2.56
N MET A 171 4.51 10.74 2.84
CA MET A 171 3.42 11.14 1.97
C MET A 171 2.55 12.18 2.69
N VAL A 172 2.38 13.34 2.05
CA VAL A 172 1.47 14.38 2.54
C VAL A 172 0.16 14.30 1.78
N LEU A 173 -0.94 14.02 2.46
CA LEU A 173 -2.27 13.86 1.87
C LEU A 173 -3.24 14.95 2.34
N ARG A 174 -3.93 15.59 1.39
CA ARG A 174 -5.09 16.44 1.69
C ARG A 174 -6.30 15.54 1.92
N GLY A 175 -7.05 15.79 2.99
CA GLY A 175 -8.21 14.97 3.37
C GLY A 175 -7.90 13.78 4.27
N ALA A 176 -6.68 13.68 4.81
CA ALA A 176 -6.39 12.73 5.87
C ALA A 176 -7.13 13.11 7.15
N ILE A 177 -7.73 12.12 7.81
CA ILE A 177 -8.40 12.28 9.09
C ILE A 177 -7.32 12.17 10.18
N PRO A 178 -7.08 13.23 10.98
CA PRO A 178 -6.07 13.15 12.04
C PRO A 178 -6.56 12.23 13.14
N GLY A 179 -5.68 11.33 13.61
CA GLY A 179 -5.95 10.57 14.82
C GLY A 179 -6.14 11.52 16.00
N THR A 180 -7.26 11.40 16.70
CA THR A 180 -7.55 12.18 17.91
C THR A 180 -7.05 11.50 19.18
N GLU A 181 -6.60 10.25 19.06
CA GLU A 181 -6.08 9.45 20.16
C GLU A 181 -4.55 9.58 20.28
N SER A 182 -4.04 9.28 21.48
CA SER A 182 -2.60 9.35 21.77
C SER A 182 -1.77 8.25 21.10
N VAL A 183 -2.43 7.22 20.53
CA VAL A 183 -1.74 6.11 19.86
C VAL A 183 -1.69 6.38 18.36
N GLN A 184 -0.48 6.63 17.85
CA GLN A 184 -0.25 6.75 16.42
C GLN A 184 -0.14 5.36 15.79
N THR A 185 -1.13 4.96 14.99
CA THR A 185 -1.13 3.68 14.26
C THR A 185 -0.57 3.81 12.85
N SER A 186 -0.85 4.92 12.16
CA SER A 186 -0.38 5.17 10.79
C SER A 186 0.98 5.85 10.75
N GLN A 187 1.82 5.46 9.79
CA GLN A 187 3.23 5.87 9.72
C GLN A 187 3.59 6.42 8.34
N PHE A 188 4.47 7.42 8.28
CA PHE A 188 4.87 8.10 7.05
C PHE A 188 3.73 8.76 6.26
N VAL A 189 2.54 8.90 6.85
CA VAL A 189 1.39 9.62 6.30
C VAL A 189 1.15 10.87 7.13
N TYR A 190 1.08 12.02 6.47
CA TYR A 190 0.91 13.32 7.12
C TYR A 190 -0.20 14.11 6.45
N SER A 191 -0.89 14.96 7.23
CA SER A 191 -1.74 16.00 6.68
C SER A 191 -0.96 17.32 6.59
N PRO A 192 -1.25 18.20 5.62
CA PRO A 192 -0.81 19.59 5.71
C PRO A 192 -1.28 20.20 7.03
N VAL A 193 -0.57 21.18 7.57
CA VAL A 193 -1.04 21.90 8.75
C VAL A 193 -2.29 22.71 8.39
N TRP A 194 -3.37 22.54 9.15
CA TRP A 194 -4.58 23.36 9.04
C TRP A 194 -4.62 24.33 10.21
N LEU A 195 -4.37 25.61 9.94
CA LEU A 195 -4.56 26.68 10.91
C LEU A 195 -6.03 27.09 10.84
N VAL A 196 -6.86 26.54 11.74
CA VAL A 196 -8.25 26.97 11.88
C VAL A 196 -8.26 28.24 12.72
N ARG A 197 -8.91 29.29 12.21
CA ARG A 197 -9.11 30.57 12.91
C ARG A 197 -10.30 30.51 13.83
#